data_AF-R7KYH3-F1
#
_entry.id   AF-R7KYH3-F1
#
_cell.length_a   1.000
_cell.length_b   1.000
_cell.length_c   1.000
_cell.angle_alpha   90.00
_cell.angle_beta   90.00
_cell.angle_gamma   90.00
#
_symmetry.space_group_name_H-M   'P 1'
#
loop_
_entity.id
_entity.type
_entity.pdbx_description
1 polymer ?
#
loop_
_entity_poly.entity_id
_entity_poly.type
_entity_poly.pdbx_seq_one_letter_code
_entity_poly.pdbx_strand_id
1 'polypeptide(L)'
;MEEMDIRTLSEGKYAIQRKNVLKDHFPAAYQRMQMDGTLEEHLAYTQESVSNYVDICAERYKQTEEYKQAEAADPMEAMRLLNMTVLEAEEAAYRSWIAIDENEEEDDE
;
A
#
# COMPACT_ATOMS: atom_id res chain seq x y z
N MET A 1 -8.49 14.49 9.79
CA MET A 1 -7.75 13.89 8.67
C MET A 1 -7.32 15.08 7.83
N GLU A 2 -6.05 15.47 7.90
CA GLU A 2 -5.55 16.55 7.04
C GLU A 2 -5.68 16.09 5.59
N GLU A 3 -6.31 16.88 4.72
CA GLU A 3 -6.23 16.66 3.27
C GLU A 3 -4.76 16.76 2.89
N MET A 4 -4.13 15.62 2.62
CA MET A 4 -2.77 15.59 2.11
C MET A 4 -2.79 15.97 0.63
N ASP A 5 -1.89 16.87 0.23
CA ASP A 5 -1.74 17.29 -1.17
C ASP A 5 -1.40 16.07 -2.05
N ILE A 6 -2.11 15.92 -3.18
CA ILE A 6 -1.90 14.88 -4.19
C ILE A 6 -0.42 14.79 -4.57
N ARG A 7 0.27 15.92 -4.68
CA ARG A 7 1.71 15.94 -4.99
C ARG A 7 2.52 15.21 -3.94
N THR A 8 2.22 15.44 -2.67
CA THR A 8 2.90 14.77 -1.55
C THR A 8 2.58 13.27 -1.51
N LEU A 9 1.32 12.90 -1.78
CA LEU A 9 0.91 11.49 -1.81
C LEU A 9 1.54 10.72 -2.97
N SER A 10 1.65 11.36 -4.15
CA SER A 10 2.25 10.74 -5.35
C SER A 10 3.75 10.46 -5.22
N GLU A 11 4.40 10.99 -4.18
CA GLU A 11 5.81 10.77 -3.84
C GLU A 11 5.99 9.81 -2.64
N GLY A 12 4.91 9.23 -2.12
CA GLY A 12 4.96 8.29 -1.00
C GLY A 12 5.62 6.93 -1.36
N LYS A 13 5.98 6.14 -0.33
CA LYS A 13 6.64 4.84 -0.48
C LYS A 13 5.92 3.93 -1.49
N TYR A 14 4.61 3.75 -1.34
CA TYR A 14 3.83 2.83 -2.17
C TYR A 14 3.54 3.42 -3.55
N ALA A 15 3.36 4.75 -3.65
CA ALA A 15 3.31 5.44 -4.94
C ALA A 15 4.60 5.23 -5.75
N ILE A 16 5.78 5.38 -5.13
CA ILE A 16 7.07 5.14 -5.80
C ILE A 16 7.17 3.68 -6.27
N GLN A 17 6.75 2.72 -5.44
CA GLN A 17 6.73 1.31 -5.84
C GLN A 17 5.83 1.08 -7.06
N ARG A 18 4.59 1.63 -7.06
CA ARG A 18 3.66 1.50 -8.19
C ARG A 18 4.22 2.17 -9.44
N LYS A 19 4.82 3.34 -9.31
CA LYS A 19 5.48 4.05 -10.41
C LYS A 19 6.59 3.21 -11.05
N ASN A 20 7.43 2.56 -10.24
CA ASN A 20 8.49 1.70 -10.74
C ASN A 20 7.91 0.48 -11.46
N VAL A 21 6.89 -0.16 -10.87
CA VAL A 21 6.21 -1.29 -11.52
C VAL A 21 5.60 -0.88 -12.87
N LEU A 22 4.86 0.22 -12.92
CA LEU A 22 4.29 0.75 -14.15
C LEU A 22 5.37 1.01 -15.20
N LYS A 23 6.49 1.62 -14.80
CA LYS A 23 7.58 1.95 -15.73
C LYS A 23 8.31 0.71 -16.25
N ASP A 24 8.60 -0.25 -15.39
CA ASP A 24 9.50 -1.36 -15.69
C ASP A 24 8.76 -2.59 -16.26
N HIS A 25 7.50 -2.78 -15.85
CA HIS A 25 6.68 -3.94 -16.23
C HIS A 25 5.50 -3.59 -17.14
N PHE A 26 4.92 -2.38 -17.01
CA PHE A 26 3.75 -1.94 -17.79
C PHE A 26 3.96 -0.62 -18.55
N PRO A 27 5.03 -0.50 -19.37
CA PRO A 27 5.46 0.79 -19.93
C PRO A 27 4.41 1.47 -20.81
N ALA A 28 3.51 0.70 -21.46
CA ALA A 28 2.42 1.23 -22.25
C ALA A 28 1.36 1.94 -21.38
N ALA A 29 0.96 1.34 -20.26
CA ALA A 29 0.04 1.95 -19.29
C ALA A 29 0.66 3.20 -18.66
N TYR A 30 1.95 3.13 -18.30
CA TYR A 30 2.70 4.26 -17.78
C TYR A 30 2.69 5.46 -18.74
N GLN A 31 3.03 5.24 -20.02
CA GLN A 31 3.04 6.29 -21.03
C GLN A 31 1.64 6.87 -21.28
N ARG A 32 0.61 6.02 -21.34
CA ARG A 32 -0.79 6.44 -21.49
C ARG A 32 -1.20 7.40 -20.37
N MET A 33 -0.99 7.00 -19.11
CA MET A 33 -1.32 7.85 -17.96
C MET A 33 -0.56 9.18 -17.95
N GLN A 34 0.68 9.20 -18.44
CA GLN A 34 1.44 10.45 -18.58
C GLN A 34 0.84 11.37 -19.63
N MET A 35 0.42 10.83 -20.78
CA MET A 35 -0.22 11.59 -21.84
C MET A 35 -1.59 12.13 -21.42
N ASP A 36 -2.34 11.32 -20.68
CA ASP A 36 -3.68 11.66 -20.19
C ASP A 36 -3.64 12.59 -18.97
N GLY A 37 -2.47 12.76 -18.34
CA GLY A 37 -2.28 13.58 -17.14
C GLY A 37 -2.82 12.95 -15.85
N THR A 38 -3.13 11.65 -15.85
CA THR A 38 -3.76 10.93 -14.73
C THR A 38 -2.76 10.22 -13.81
N LEU A 39 -1.47 10.18 -14.18
CA LEU A 39 -0.46 9.44 -13.43
C LEU A 39 -0.35 9.88 -11.96
N GLU A 40 -0.32 11.19 -11.67
CA GLU A 40 -0.15 11.67 -10.29
C GLU A 40 -1.32 11.27 -9.39
N GLU A 41 -2.56 11.40 -9.90
CA GLU A 41 -3.78 10.99 -9.20
C GLU A 41 -3.79 9.48 -8.94
N HIS A 42 -3.38 8.67 -9.93
CA HIS A 42 -3.28 7.22 -9.79
C HIS A 42 -2.29 6.79 -8.70
N LEU A 43 -1.12 7.44 -8.68
CA LEU A 43 -0.08 7.17 -7.68
C LEU A 43 -0.54 7.61 -6.28
N ALA A 44 -1.20 8.76 -6.16
CA ALA A 44 -1.76 9.23 -4.90
C ALA A 44 -2.85 8.28 -4.37
N TYR A 45 -3.75 7.81 -5.24
CA TYR A 45 -4.77 6.82 -4.89
C TYR A 45 -4.14 5.51 -4.40
N THR A 46 -3.10 5.04 -5.08
CA THR A 46 -2.37 3.83 -4.66
C THR A 46 -1.72 4.03 -3.30
N GLN A 47 -1.09 5.19 -3.07
CA GLN A 47 -0.49 5.52 -1.78
C GLN A 47 -1.51 5.51 -0.65
N GLU A 48 -2.64 6.18 -0.84
CA GLU A 48 -3.69 6.27 0.17
C GLU A 48 -4.31 4.89 0.45
N SER A 49 -4.65 4.14 -0.60
CA SER A 49 -5.28 2.81 -0.47
C SER A 49 -4.39 1.84 0.31
N VAL A 50 -3.11 1.77 -0.05
CA VAL A 50 -2.17 0.86 0.61
C VAL A 50 -1.87 1.31 2.05
N SER A 51 -1.69 2.62 2.28
CA SER A 51 -1.43 3.14 3.63
C SER A 51 -2.60 2.84 4.56
N ASN A 52 -3.83 3.13 4.11
CA ASN A 52 -5.04 2.88 4.89
C ASN A 52 -5.21 1.38 5.19
N TYR A 53 -4.93 0.50 4.22
CA TYR A 53 -5.00 -0.93 4.43
C TYR A 53 -4.01 -1.41 5.51
N VAL A 54 -2.74 -0.99 5.41
CA VAL A 54 -1.69 -1.36 6.37
C VAL A 54 -2.02 -0.84 7.76
N ASP A 55 -2.46 0.42 7.87
CA ASP A 55 -2.85 1.04 9.14
C ASP A 55 -4.03 0.29 9.78
N ILE A 56 -5.05 -0.10 9.01
CA ILE A 56 -6.18 -0.88 9.51
C ILE A 56 -5.72 -2.25 10.02
N CYS A 57 -4.82 -2.94 9.32
CA CYS A 57 -4.25 -4.21 9.76
C CYS A 57 -3.49 -4.07 11.08
N ALA A 58 -2.63 -3.06 11.18
CA ALA A 58 -1.85 -2.76 12.37
C ALA A 58 -2.76 -2.42 13.58
N GLU A 59 -3.74 -1.54 13.38
CA GLU A 59 -4.68 -1.15 14.44
C GLU A 59 -5.56 -2.32 14.88
N ARG A 60 -6.03 -3.16 13.95
CA ARG A 60 -6.77 -4.38 14.30
C ARG A 60 -5.90 -5.34 15.11
N TYR A 61 -4.62 -5.49 14.75
CA TYR A 61 -3.72 -6.37 15.50
C TYR A 61 -3.48 -5.89 16.93
N LYS A 62 -3.31 -4.58 17.14
CA LYS A 62 -3.19 -4.00 18.49
C LYS A 62 -4.41 -4.27 19.39
N GLN A 63 -5.58 -4.51 18.81
CA GLN A 63 -6.79 -4.83 19.57
C GLN A 63 -6.87 -6.31 19.99
N THR A 64 -6.03 -7.19 19.43
CA THR A 64 -6.01 -8.61 19.76
C THR A 64 -5.52 -8.85 21.18
N GLU A 65 -5.96 -9.97 21.75
CA GLU A 65 -5.49 -10.40 23.07
C GLU A 65 -4.00 -10.78 23.05
N GLU A 66 -3.52 -11.35 21.93
CA GLU A 66 -2.10 -11.68 21.74
C GLU A 66 -1.21 -10.44 21.89
N TYR A 67 -1.52 -9.35 21.19
CA TYR A 67 -0.75 -8.11 21.29
C TYR A 67 -0.80 -7.52 22.70
N LYS A 68 -1.99 -7.47 23.34
CA LYS A 68 -2.16 -6.93 24.69
C LYS A 68 -1.37 -7.72 25.75
N GLN A 69 -1.34 -9.04 25.63
CA GLN A 69 -0.55 -9.90 26.51
C GLN A 69 0.95 -9.72 26.27
N ALA A 70 1.37 -9.66 25.00
CA ALA A 70 2.76 -9.38 24.65
C ALA A 70 3.20 -8.00 25.18
N GLU A 71 2.39 -6.96 25.01
CA GLU A 71 2.72 -5.59 25.45
C GLU A 71 2.87 -5.50 26.98
N ALA A 72 2.04 -6.21 27.73
CA ALA A 72 2.14 -6.28 29.19
C ALA A 72 3.36 -7.08 29.68
N ALA A 73 3.81 -8.08 28.92
CA ALA A 73 4.90 -8.97 29.30
C ALA A 73 6.28 -8.47 28.80
N ASP A 74 6.37 -8.11 27.53
CA ASP A 74 7.56 -7.61 26.84
C ASP A 74 7.17 -6.67 25.69
N PRO A 75 7.26 -5.33 25.90
CA PRO A 75 6.97 -4.35 24.85
C PRO A 75 7.81 -4.50 23.57
N MET A 76 9.02 -5.07 23.66
CA MET A 76 9.86 -5.29 22.47
C MET A 76 9.30 -6.41 21.61
N GLU A 77 8.81 -7.49 22.23
CA GLU A 77 8.16 -8.59 21.52
C GLU A 77 6.83 -8.16 20.91
N ALA A 78 6.04 -7.35 21.62
CA ALA A 78 4.81 -6.78 21.06
C ALA A 78 5.09 -5.95 19.80
N MET A 79 6.14 -5.12 19.81
CA MET A 79 6.56 -4.35 18.65
C MET A 79 7.08 -5.24 17.52
N ARG A 80 7.80 -6.32 17.84
CA ARG A 80 8.27 -7.29 16.84
C ARG A 80 7.09 -7.94 16.12
N LEU A 81 6.07 -8.37 16.87
CA LEU A 81 4.86 -8.97 16.33
C LEU A 81 4.07 -7.99 15.46
N LEU A 82 3.86 -6.75 15.95
CA LEU A 82 3.20 -5.70 15.18
C LEU A 82 3.92 -5.41 13.86
N ASN A 83 5.24 -5.31 13.87
CA ASN A 83 6.04 -5.10 12.67
C ASN A 83 5.90 -6.26 11.67
N MET A 84 5.77 -7.50 12.17
CA MET A 84 5.52 -8.66 11.33
C MET A 84 4.16 -8.56 10.64
N THR A 85 3.11 -8.17 11.37
CA THR A 85 1.78 -7.93 10.78
C THR A 85 1.77 -6.80 9.76
N VAL A 86 2.50 -5.70 10.03
CA VAL A 86 2.68 -4.62 9.06
C VAL A 86 3.35 -5.13 7.78
N LEU A 87 4.42 -5.93 7.91
CA LEU A 87 5.12 -6.50 6.76
C LEU A 87 4.19 -7.41 5.93
N GLU A 88 3.45 -8.31 6.58
CA GLU A 88 2.48 -9.19 5.90
C GLU A 88 1.39 -8.39 5.17
N ALA A 89 0.91 -7.31 5.79
CA ALA A 89 -0.05 -6.40 5.16
C ALA A 89 0.55 -5.67 3.94
N GLU A 90 1.80 -5.20 4.04
CA GLU A 90 2.51 -4.58 2.92
C GLU A 90 2.71 -5.57 1.76
N GLU A 91 3.07 -6.83 2.03
CA GLU A 91 3.22 -7.85 1.01
C GLU A 91 1.90 -8.20 0.32
N ALA A 92 0.81 -8.32 1.10
CA ALA A 92 -0.52 -8.53 0.54
C ALA A 92 -0.92 -7.34 -0.35
N ALA A 93 -0.71 -6.12 0.13
CA ALA A 93 -1.05 -4.92 -0.61
C ALA A 93 -0.21 -4.74 -1.88
N TYR A 94 1.06 -5.15 -1.85
CA TYR A 94 1.91 -5.13 -3.02
C TYR A 94 1.31 -5.97 -4.16
N ARG A 95 0.82 -7.18 -3.85
CA ARG A 95 0.19 -8.07 -4.84
C ARG A 95 -1.14 -7.52 -5.37
N SER A 96 -1.92 -6.85 -4.52
CA SER A 96 -3.28 -6.41 -4.88
C SER A 96 -3.40 -5.02 -5.49
N TRP A 97 -2.49 -4.08 -5.17
CA TRP A 97 -2.57 -2.70 -5.67
C TRP A 97 -1.34 -2.27 -6.46
N ILE A 98 -0.15 -2.82 -6.15
CA ILE A 98 1.11 -2.30 -6.70
C ILE A 98 1.56 -3.07 -7.93
N ALA A 99 1.47 -4.40 -7.90
CA ALA A 99 2.00 -5.30 -8.92
C ALA A 99 1.01 -5.64 -10.05
N ILE A 100 -0.24 -5.13 -9.99
CA ILE A 100 -1.31 -5.48 -10.93
C ILE A 100 -1.04 -4.94 -12.35
N ASP A 101 -1.32 -5.73 -13.37
CA ASP A 101 -1.45 -5.23 -14.73
C ASP A 101 -2.80 -4.51 -14.85
N GLU A 102 -2.80 -3.30 -15.42
CA GLU A 102 -4.07 -2.59 -15.67
C GLU A 102 -4.74 -2.98 -16.99
N ASN A 103 -4.11 -3.87 -17.75
CA ASN A 103 -4.62 -4.38 -19.02
C ASN A 103 -5.06 -5.84 -18.92
N GLU A 104 -4.89 -6.50 -17.76
CA GLU A 104 -5.65 -7.71 -17.45
C GLU A 104 -7.09 -7.24 -17.19
N GLU A 105 -7.87 -7.11 -18.26
CA GLU A 105 -9.32 -7.16 -18.16
C GLU A 105 -9.63 -8.45 -17.38
N GLU A 106 -10.45 -8.35 -16.33
CA GLU A 106 -11.00 -9.50 -15.63
C GLU A 106 -11.70 -10.37 -16.70
N ASP A 107 -11.03 -11.42 -17.16
CA ASP A 107 -11.64 -12.56 -17.86
C ASP A 107 -12.52 -13.29 -16.82
N ASP A 108 -13.55 -12.60 -16.34
CA ASP A 108 -14.62 -13.16 -15.51
C ASP A 108 -15.60 -13.88 -16.45
N GLU A 109 -15.29 -15.15 -16.78
CA GLU A 109 -16.25 -16.14 -17.31
C GLU A 109 -17.16 -16.71 -16.22
#